data_AF-A0A672KCL3-F1
#
_entry.id   AF-A0A672KCL3-F1
#
_cell.length_a   1.000
_cell.length_b   1.000
_cell.length_c   1.000
_cell.angle_alpha   90.00
_cell.angle_beta   90.00
_cell.angle_gamma   90.00
#
_symmetry.space_group_name_H-M   'P 1'
#
loop_
_entity.id
_entity.type
_entity.pdbx_description
1 polymer ?
#
loop_
_entity_poly.entity_id
_entity_poly.type
_entity_poly.pdbx_seq_one_letter_code
_entity_poly.pdbx_strand_id
1 'polypeptide(L)'
;ILNKYDPFDKPPCRGCSSYLVEPYIKCVECGPSPFLLCLQCFTRGYEYKKHQSDHKYEIMTSDFPVLEPGWTAQEEMALLEAVMDCGFGNWQDVAYQMRTKTKEECEGHYMKNFINNPLFSSTLLNLRQMEDHLSRTADTAIPFKRK
;
A
#
# COMPACT_ATOMS: atom_id res chain seq x y z
N ILE A 1 -15.38 20.63 2.48
CA ILE A 1 -15.41 19.39 1.67
C ILE A 1 -14.53 18.41 2.42
N LEU A 2 -15.16 17.46 3.12
CA LEU A 2 -14.46 16.54 4.02
C LEU A 2 -13.51 15.65 3.20
N ASN A 3 -12.23 15.64 3.56
CA ASN A 3 -11.29 14.61 3.16
C ASN A 3 -11.90 13.25 3.54
N LYS A 4 -12.36 12.49 2.55
CA LYS A 4 -13.01 11.18 2.76
C LYS A 4 -12.03 10.02 2.90
N TYR A 5 -10.73 10.29 2.87
CA TYR A 5 -9.69 9.29 2.99
C TYR A 5 -8.63 9.81 3.95
N ASP A 6 -8.82 9.48 5.22
CA ASP A 6 -7.69 9.39 6.13
C ASP A 6 -6.90 8.13 5.73
N PRO A 7 -5.64 8.23 5.29
CA PRO A 7 -4.81 7.06 5.00
C PRO A 7 -4.67 6.10 6.19
N PHE A 8 -4.94 6.59 7.41
CA PHE A 8 -4.87 5.83 8.66
C PHE A 8 -6.20 5.16 9.05
N ASP A 9 -7.30 5.46 8.36
CA ASP A 9 -8.60 4.82 8.63
C ASP A 9 -8.57 3.37 8.14
N LYS A 10 -8.35 2.45 9.08
CA LYS A 10 -8.37 1.00 8.82
C LYS A 10 -9.77 0.60 8.39
N PRO A 11 -9.98 0.02 7.19
CA PRO A 11 -11.30 -0.39 6.77
C PRO A 11 -11.78 -1.63 7.54
N PRO A 12 -13.09 -1.83 7.75
CA PRO A 12 -13.61 -3.01 8.43
C PRO A 12 -13.68 -4.23 7.49
N CYS A 13 -13.45 -5.42 8.06
CA CYS A 13 -13.69 -6.71 7.40
C CYS A 13 -15.18 -6.92 7.14
N ARG A 14 -15.55 -7.34 5.92
CA ARG A 14 -16.94 -7.65 5.54
C ARG A 14 -17.48 -8.93 6.18
N GLY A 15 -16.62 -9.79 6.71
CA GLY A 15 -17.00 -11.05 7.36
C GLY A 15 -17.19 -10.96 8.87
N CYS A 16 -16.26 -10.30 9.58
CA CYS A 16 -16.28 -10.24 11.05
C CYS A 16 -16.40 -8.82 11.63
N SER A 17 -16.45 -7.79 10.79
CA SER A 17 -16.52 -6.37 11.18
C SER A 17 -15.33 -5.82 11.97
N SER A 18 -14.33 -6.63 12.30
CA SER A 18 -13.05 -6.16 12.85
C SER A 18 -12.32 -5.25 11.86
N TYR A 19 -11.60 -4.26 12.40
CA TYR A 19 -10.71 -3.41 11.62
C TYR A 19 -9.57 -4.22 11.00
N LEU A 20 -9.30 -3.97 9.72
CA LEU A 20 -8.28 -4.68 8.96
C LEU A 20 -6.89 -4.16 9.30
N VAL A 21 -5.95 -5.09 9.36
CA VAL A 21 -4.51 -4.84 9.44
C VAL A 21 -3.90 -5.60 8.29
N GLU A 22 -2.89 -5.02 7.66
CA GLU A 22 -2.16 -5.70 6.58
C GLU A 22 -1.48 -6.98 7.10
N PRO A 23 -1.37 -8.03 6.26
CA PRO A 23 -2.00 -8.11 4.95
C PRO A 23 -3.49 -8.49 5.05
N TYR A 24 -4.31 -7.96 4.14
CA TYR A 24 -5.72 -8.32 4.00
C TYR A 24 -6.10 -8.53 2.53
N ILE A 25 -7.30 -9.08 2.30
CA ILE A 25 -7.74 -9.47 0.97
C ILE A 25 -8.76 -8.49 0.42
N LYS A 26 -8.57 -8.07 -0.83
CA LYS A 26 -9.53 -7.31 -1.60
C LYS A 26 -10.04 -8.17 -2.75
N CYS A 27 -11.35 -8.42 -2.79
CA CYS A 27 -11.97 -9.07 -3.94
C CYS A 27 -12.01 -8.08 -5.11
N VAL A 28 -11.56 -8.47 -6.31
CA VAL A 28 -11.57 -7.59 -7.50
C VAL A 28 -12.85 -7.68 -8.31
N GLU A 29 -13.65 -8.72 -8.09
CA GLU A 29 -14.92 -8.95 -8.81
C GLU A 29 -16.14 -8.30 -8.14
N CYS A 30 -16.03 -7.93 -6.86
CA CYS A 30 -17.14 -7.37 -6.09
C CYS A 30 -17.15 -5.84 -6.14
N GLY A 31 -18.31 -5.26 -6.47
CA GLY A 31 -18.57 -3.82 -6.48
C GLY A 31 -20.05 -3.49 -6.26
N PRO A 32 -20.42 -2.20 -6.12
CA PRO A 32 -19.58 -1.01 -6.32
C PRO A 32 -18.70 -0.64 -5.12
N SER A 33 -19.01 -1.11 -3.92
CA SER A 33 -18.17 -0.88 -2.73
C SER A 33 -17.07 -1.95 -2.63
N PRO A 34 -15.83 -1.59 -2.22
CA PRO A 34 -14.77 -2.57 -1.99
C PRO A 34 -15.23 -3.69 -1.06
N PHE A 35 -14.90 -4.93 -1.41
CA PHE A 35 -15.17 -6.09 -0.58
C PHE A 35 -13.87 -6.60 0.01
N LEU A 36 -13.67 -6.29 1.29
CA LEU A 36 -12.42 -6.52 2.02
C LEU A 36 -12.61 -7.58 3.10
N LEU A 37 -11.68 -8.53 3.18
CA LEU A 37 -11.69 -9.62 4.16
C LEU A 37 -10.37 -9.69 4.90
N CYS A 38 -10.43 -9.99 6.20
CA CYS A 38 -9.25 -10.44 6.94
C CYS A 38 -8.87 -11.85 6.48
N LEU A 39 -7.62 -12.25 6.71
CA LEU A 39 -7.13 -13.57 6.33
C LEU A 39 -7.97 -14.71 6.92
N GLN A 40 -8.49 -14.56 8.13
CA GLN A 40 -9.33 -15.59 8.77
C GLN A 40 -10.67 -15.79 8.06
N CYS A 41 -11.35 -14.71 7.67
CA CYS A 41 -12.60 -14.82 6.91
C CYS A 41 -12.34 -15.37 5.49
N PHE A 42 -11.25 -14.93 4.85
CA PHE A 42 -10.86 -15.43 3.54
C PHE A 42 -10.57 -16.94 3.54
N THR A 43 -9.72 -17.42 4.46
CA THR A 43 -9.35 -18.84 4.55
C THR A 43 -10.50 -19.78 4.93
N ARG A 44 -11.54 -19.25 5.58
CA ARG A 44 -12.79 -20.00 5.86
C ARG A 44 -13.74 -20.07 4.67
N GLY A 45 -13.43 -19.38 3.56
CA GLY A 45 -14.29 -19.28 2.39
C GLY A 45 -15.57 -18.49 2.71
N TYR A 46 -15.44 -17.34 3.38
CA TYR A 46 -16.60 -16.50 3.68
C TYR A 46 -17.28 -16.04 2.38
N GLU A 47 -18.59 -16.28 2.28
CA GLU A 47 -19.42 -15.90 1.14
C GLU A 47 -20.58 -15.05 1.62
N TYR A 48 -20.94 -14.02 0.84
CA TYR A 48 -22.04 -13.14 1.19
C TYR A 48 -22.61 -12.43 -0.03
N LYS A 49 -23.93 -12.54 -0.22
CA LYS A 49 -24.63 -11.99 -1.38
C LYS A 49 -23.97 -12.43 -2.69
N LYS A 50 -23.36 -11.49 -3.41
CA LYS A 50 -22.71 -11.73 -4.71
C LYS A 50 -21.26 -12.15 -4.58
N HIS A 51 -20.65 -12.06 -3.39
CA HIS A 51 -19.29 -12.52 -3.19
C HIS A 51 -19.25 -14.03 -3.07
N GLN A 52 -18.44 -14.67 -3.91
CA GLN A 52 -18.09 -16.09 -3.83
C GLN A 52 -16.63 -16.24 -3.40
N SER A 53 -16.32 -17.34 -2.71
CA SER A 53 -14.99 -17.58 -2.16
C SER A 53 -13.93 -17.89 -3.22
N ASP A 54 -14.35 -18.13 -4.46
CA ASP A 54 -13.49 -18.40 -5.61
C ASP A 54 -13.21 -17.16 -6.49
N HIS A 55 -13.80 -16.00 -6.15
CA HIS A 55 -13.51 -14.76 -6.84
C HIS A 55 -12.01 -14.43 -6.80
N LYS A 56 -11.50 -13.88 -7.89
CA LYS A 56 -10.17 -13.31 -7.98
C LYS A 56 -9.97 -12.24 -6.92
N TYR A 57 -8.75 -12.17 -6.41
CA TYR A 57 -8.40 -11.26 -5.32
C TYR A 57 -7.01 -10.63 -5.47
N GLU A 58 -6.84 -9.50 -4.79
CA GLU A 58 -5.58 -8.82 -4.54
C GLU A 58 -5.23 -8.94 -3.05
N ILE A 59 -3.95 -9.15 -2.75
CA ILE A 59 -3.43 -9.05 -1.38
C ILE A 59 -3.02 -7.60 -1.15
N MET A 60 -3.66 -6.95 -0.20
CA MET A 60 -3.34 -5.60 0.23
C MET A 60 -2.25 -5.69 1.29
N THR A 61 -1.04 -5.24 0.96
CA THR A 61 0.15 -5.24 1.82
C THR A 61 1.11 -4.17 1.35
N SER A 62 1.87 -3.58 2.26
CA SER A 62 2.94 -2.61 1.98
C SER A 62 4.35 -3.22 2.13
N ASP A 63 4.43 -4.53 2.37
CA ASP A 63 5.67 -5.29 2.52
C ASP A 63 6.22 -5.78 1.17
N PHE A 64 6.53 -4.85 0.28
CA PHE A 64 7.13 -5.15 -1.03
C PHE A 64 7.98 -3.97 -1.52
N PRO A 65 9.07 -4.21 -2.28
CA PRO A 65 9.92 -3.14 -2.78
C PRO A 65 9.25 -2.32 -3.89
N VAL A 66 9.39 -0.99 -3.83
CA VAL A 66 8.79 -0.07 -4.82
C VAL A 66 9.84 0.53 -5.74
N LEU A 67 10.84 1.22 -5.18
CA LEU A 67 11.84 1.97 -5.96
C LEU A 67 13.13 1.17 -6.15
N GLU A 68 13.56 0.48 -5.11
CA GLU A 68 14.72 -0.41 -5.18
C GLU A 68 14.59 -1.61 -4.22
N PRO A 69 15.33 -2.69 -4.46
CA PRO A 69 15.37 -3.82 -3.54
C PRO A 69 15.82 -3.40 -2.14
N GLY A 70 15.16 -3.94 -1.11
CA GLY A 70 15.51 -3.69 0.29
C GLY A 70 14.81 -2.49 0.93
N TRP A 71 13.98 -1.76 0.19
CA TRP A 71 13.11 -0.68 0.70
C TRP A 71 11.65 -1.00 0.40
N THR A 72 10.88 -1.34 1.43
CA THR A 72 9.46 -1.67 1.29
C THR A 72 8.60 -0.43 1.08
N ALA A 73 7.43 -0.55 0.46
CA ALA A 73 6.47 0.56 0.32
C ALA A 73 6.17 1.25 1.66
N GLN A 74 6.11 0.48 2.75
CA GLN A 74 5.96 1.02 4.10
C GLN A 74 7.17 1.87 4.53
N GLU A 75 8.39 1.42 4.26
CA GLU A 75 9.61 2.17 4.56
C GLU A 75 9.76 3.42 3.69
N GLU A 76 9.35 3.37 2.42
CA GLU A 76 9.33 4.54 1.54
C GLU A 76 8.43 5.64 2.11
N MET A 77 7.22 5.27 2.57
CA MET A 77 6.30 6.21 3.22
C MET A 77 6.89 6.75 4.52
N ALA A 78 7.40 5.86 5.37
CA ALA A 78 7.97 6.24 6.66
C ALA A 78 9.17 7.19 6.50
N LEU A 79 10.00 7.03 5.46
CA LEU A 79 11.12 7.90 5.18
C LEU A 79 10.66 9.31 4.83
N LEU A 80 9.66 9.43 3.96
CA LEU A 80 9.09 10.71 3.56
C LEU A 80 8.44 11.43 4.74
N GLU A 81 7.69 10.72 5.59
CA GLU A 81 7.09 11.25 6.81
C GLU A 81 8.19 11.71 7.79
N ALA A 82 9.20 10.88 8.06
CA ALA A 82 10.28 11.23 8.96
C ALA A 82 11.08 12.45 8.47
N VAL A 83 11.33 12.59 7.17
CA VAL A 83 11.97 13.78 6.60
C VAL A 83 11.09 15.03 6.74
N MET A 84 9.78 14.87 6.59
CA MET A 84 8.81 15.96 6.79
C MET A 84 8.78 16.45 8.25
N ASP A 85 8.83 15.51 9.20
CA ASP A 85 8.75 15.80 10.64
C ASP A 85 10.07 16.33 11.20
N CYS A 86 11.20 15.70 10.85
CA CYS A 86 12.52 15.99 11.40
C CYS A 86 13.30 17.05 10.61
N GLY A 87 12.89 17.32 9.37
CA GLY A 87 13.52 18.24 8.45
C GLY A 87 14.63 17.61 7.60
N PHE A 88 14.72 18.08 6.36
CA PHE A 88 15.75 17.64 5.41
C PHE A 88 17.17 17.91 5.93
N GLY A 89 18.05 16.91 5.83
CA GLY A 89 19.42 16.97 6.33
C GLY A 89 19.59 16.49 7.78
N ASN A 90 18.50 16.37 8.55
CA ASN A 90 18.55 15.82 9.91
C ASN A 90 18.46 14.28 9.91
N TRP A 91 19.38 13.63 9.20
CA TRP A 91 19.33 12.18 8.95
C TRP A 91 19.46 11.33 10.21
N GLN A 92 20.04 11.89 11.28
CA GLN A 92 20.15 11.22 12.57
C GLN A 92 18.78 11.00 13.22
N ASP A 93 17.94 12.03 13.25
CA ASP A 93 16.58 11.94 13.82
C ASP A 93 15.63 11.19 12.87
N VAL A 94 15.80 11.36 11.56
CA VAL A 94 15.07 10.58 10.54
C VAL A 94 15.31 9.08 10.74
N ALA A 95 16.57 8.64 10.87
CA ALA A 95 16.89 7.24 11.11
C ALA A 95 16.32 6.74 12.46
N TYR A 96 16.34 7.59 13.48
CA TYR A 96 15.74 7.26 14.78
C TYR A 96 14.22 7.03 14.68
N GLN A 97 13.51 7.83 13.89
CA GLN A 97 12.07 7.66 13.62
C GLN A 97 11.79 6.42 12.75
N MET A 98 12.63 6.18 11.74
CA MET A 98 12.53 5.02 10.84
C MET A 98 12.69 3.68 11.57
N ARG A 99 13.62 3.59 12.53
CA ARG A 99 13.98 2.39 13.32
C ARG A 99 14.50 1.19 12.53
N THR A 100 14.32 1.13 11.21
CA THR A 100 14.72 -0.01 10.37
C THR A 100 15.98 0.26 9.54
N LYS A 101 16.41 1.53 9.41
CA LYS A 101 17.50 1.99 8.54
C LYS A 101 18.47 2.91 9.29
N THR A 102 19.73 2.92 8.89
CA THR A 102 20.72 3.88 9.41
C THR A 102 20.59 5.25 8.74
N LYS A 103 21.23 6.27 9.31
CA LYS A 103 21.22 7.62 8.72
C LYS A 103 21.86 7.67 7.34
N GLU A 104 22.93 6.90 7.11
CA GLU A 104 23.61 6.82 5.82
C GLU A 104 22.73 6.14 4.77
N GLU A 105 21.99 5.11 5.17
CA GLU A 105 21.01 4.44 4.32
C GLU A 105 19.86 5.39 3.95
N CYS A 106 19.28 6.09 4.93
CA CYS A 106 18.21 7.07 4.72
C CYS A 106 18.64 8.20 3.80
N GLU A 107 19.78 8.84 4.07
CA GLU A 107 20.32 9.93 3.25
C GLU A 107 20.59 9.45 1.82
N GLY A 108 21.34 8.35 1.68
CA GLY A 108 21.71 7.81 0.38
C GLY A 108 20.50 7.45 -0.46
N HIS A 109 19.54 6.76 0.13
CA HIS A 109 18.30 6.37 -0.55
C HIS A 109 17.47 7.61 -0.94
N TYR A 110 17.25 8.56 -0.02
CA TYR A 110 16.47 9.75 -0.29
C TYR A 110 17.07 10.58 -1.44
N MET A 111 18.39 10.85 -1.37
CA MET A 111 19.08 11.63 -2.37
C MET A 111 19.07 10.94 -3.73
N LYS A 112 19.29 9.62 -3.77
CA LYS A 112 19.28 8.85 -5.01
C LYS A 112 17.90 8.84 -5.68
N ASN A 113 16.85 8.50 -4.93
CA ASN A 113 15.56 8.16 -5.51
C ASN A 113 14.58 9.34 -5.62
N PHE A 114 14.68 10.35 -4.74
CA PHE A 114 13.74 11.47 -4.70
C PHE A 114 14.34 12.78 -5.22
N ILE A 115 15.64 13.02 -5.01
CA ILE A 115 16.29 14.28 -5.42
C ILE A 115 17.01 14.16 -6.76
N ASN A 116 17.89 13.18 -6.89
CA ASN A 116 18.77 13.04 -8.06
C ASN A 116 18.14 12.23 -9.19
N ASN A 117 16.98 11.61 -8.97
CA ASN A 117 16.29 10.84 -9.98
C ASN A 117 15.51 11.76 -10.94
N PRO A 118 15.91 11.87 -12.22
CA PRO A 118 15.22 12.73 -13.17
C PRO A 118 13.76 12.32 -13.40
N LEU A 119 13.44 11.04 -13.22
CA LEU A 119 12.07 10.52 -13.36
C LEU A 119 11.15 11.00 -12.23
N PHE A 120 11.67 11.14 -11.01
CA PHE A 120 10.89 11.67 -9.88
C PHE A 120 10.58 13.16 -10.09
N SER A 121 11.60 13.93 -10.48
CA SER A 121 11.47 15.37 -10.76
C SER A 121 10.55 15.69 -11.94
N SER A 122 10.48 14.83 -12.96
CA SER A 122 9.72 15.11 -14.20
C SER A 122 8.42 14.33 -14.37
N THR A 123 8.26 13.15 -13.75
CA THR A 123 7.17 12.21 -14.10
C THR A 123 6.18 11.97 -12.96
N LEU A 124 6.63 11.90 -11.70
CA LEU A 124 5.74 11.60 -10.57
C LEU A 124 4.84 12.79 -10.16
N LEU A 125 5.29 14.03 -10.37
CA LEU A 125 4.44 15.23 -10.26
C LEU A 125 3.31 15.25 -11.32
N ASN A 126 3.44 14.48 -12.40
CA ASN A 126 2.48 14.41 -13.51
C ASN A 126 1.53 13.21 -13.42
N LEU A 127 1.66 12.32 -12.42
CA LEU A 127 0.86 11.09 -12.29
C LEU A 127 -0.64 11.31 -12.00
N ARG A 128 -1.07 12.52 -11.66
CA ARG A 128 -2.51 12.86 -11.58
C ARG A 128 -3.29 12.57 -12.86
N GLN A 129 -2.61 12.32 -13.98
CA GLN A 129 -3.22 12.06 -15.29
C GLN A 129 -3.33 10.57 -15.66
N MET A 130 -2.78 9.63 -14.87
CA MET A 130 -2.76 8.19 -15.20
C MET A 130 -3.78 7.33 -14.44
N GLU A 131 -4.42 7.86 -13.39
CA GLU A 131 -5.38 7.13 -12.56
C GLU A 131 -6.62 6.66 -13.34
N ASP A 132 -6.96 7.29 -14.47
CA ASP A 132 -8.09 6.91 -15.32
C ASP A 132 -7.85 5.62 -16.14
N HIS A 133 -6.58 5.22 -16.36
CA HIS A 133 -6.24 4.07 -17.22
C HIS A 133 -5.95 2.76 -16.47
N LEU A 134 -5.77 2.79 -15.15
CA LEU A 134 -5.54 1.58 -14.34
C LEU A 134 -6.85 0.91 -13.87
N SER A 135 -7.98 1.23 -14.50
CA SER A 135 -9.29 0.61 -14.27
C SER A 135 -9.42 -0.84 -14.80
N ARG A 136 -8.29 -1.53 -15.05
CA ARG A 136 -8.25 -2.89 -15.61
C ARG A 136 -7.22 -3.76 -14.87
N THR A 137 -7.39 -3.98 -13.56
CA THR A 137 -6.48 -4.86 -12.76
C THR A 137 -6.91 -6.34 -12.71
N ALA A 138 -7.83 -6.78 -13.58
CA ALA A 138 -8.32 -8.17 -13.56
C ALA A 138 -7.28 -9.23 -14.00
N ASP A 139 -6.20 -8.81 -14.66
CA ASP A 139 -5.20 -9.71 -15.28
C ASP A 139 -4.08 -10.14 -14.32
N THR A 140 -3.86 -9.41 -13.21
CA THR A 140 -2.86 -9.76 -12.18
C THR A 140 -3.47 -10.42 -10.95
N ALA A 141 -4.80 -10.44 -10.83
CA ALA A 141 -5.50 -10.96 -9.67
C ALA A 141 -5.38 -12.49 -9.58
N ILE A 142 -5.12 -12.98 -8.36
CA ILE A 142 -4.82 -14.38 -8.11
C ILE A 142 -6.13 -15.18 -8.16
N PRO A 143 -6.25 -16.23 -9.00
CA PRO A 143 -7.40 -17.10 -8.99
C PRO A 143 -7.36 -18.01 -7.76
N PHE A 144 -8.46 -18.10 -7.02
CA PHE A 144 -8.55 -19.02 -5.90
C PHE A 144 -8.94 -20.42 -6.39
N LYS A 145 -8.18 -21.44 -5.99
CA LYS A 145 -8.51 -22.85 -6.25
C LYS A 145 -8.69 -23.56 -4.92
N ARG A 146 -9.95 -23.85 -4.55
CA ARG A 146 -10.25 -24.72 -3.42
C ARG A 146 -9.78 -26.14 -3.77
N LYS A 147 -8.97 -26.75 -2.90
CA LYS A 147 -8.69 -28.19 -2.96
C LYS A 147 -9.87 -28.97 -2.41
#